data_AF-A0A956GHQ6-F1
#
_entry.id   AF-A0A956GHQ6-F1
#
_cell.length_a   1.000
_cell.length_b   1.000
_cell.length_c   1.000
_cell.angle_alpha   90.00
_cell.angle_beta   90.00
_cell.angle_gamma   90.00
#
_symmetry.space_group_name_H-M   'P 1'
#
loop_
_entity.id
_entity.type
_entity.pdbx_description
1 polymer ?
#
loop_
_entity_poly.entity_id
_entity_poly.type
_entity_poly.pdbx_seq_one_letter_code
_entity_poly.pdbx_strand_id
1 'polypeptide(L)'
;MPTINVNWPDVETAFERNSPGLHSYIDRNSGEVLVVVDGSADDEDKRRRIAKKPSDFVRIDPASSREQYRWMERFVATVDDKPLRDRLLIAIDGKGAFRRFKDVLLSFPAERERWFNYRADLLHHHINRWFEARGDTPAPQPPWGDVQPPPEPEEPLPRATSNGEGPADVLRKQIKALIDVLPAGELHSARVFLEYLRDRGSAELNGARGKIDLRRPFRRRAAGSHTEDDDRDDRDDDDHDHDHDHHDSSTHAQNAASG
;
A
#
# COMPACT_ATOMS: atom_id res chain seq x y z
N MET A 1 11.65 -29.27 15.88
CA MET A 1 11.25 -28.47 14.70
C MET A 1 12.49 -27.75 14.20
N PRO A 2 12.78 -27.74 12.89
CA PRO A 2 13.90 -26.99 12.35
C PRO A 2 13.74 -25.50 12.68
N THR A 3 14.81 -24.90 13.21
CA THR A 3 14.85 -23.47 13.50
C THR A 3 15.19 -22.71 12.22
N ILE A 4 14.54 -21.57 12.03
CA ILE A 4 14.79 -20.68 10.89
C ILE A 4 15.19 -19.30 11.40
N ASN A 5 16.31 -18.78 10.92
CA ASN A 5 16.70 -17.40 11.24
C ASN A 5 15.80 -16.42 10.50
N VAL A 6 15.37 -15.36 11.17
CA VAL A 6 14.37 -14.43 10.64
C VAL A 6 14.79 -12.97 10.82
N ASN A 7 14.81 -12.23 9.71
CA ASN A 7 14.77 -10.78 9.73
C ASN A 7 13.31 -10.31 9.60
N TRP A 8 12.68 -9.94 10.72
CA TRP A 8 11.24 -9.63 10.76
C TRP A 8 10.80 -8.50 9.83
N PRO A 9 11.47 -7.32 9.76
CA PRO A 9 11.16 -6.29 8.78
C PRO A 9 11.14 -6.79 7.32
N ASP A 10 12.09 -7.64 6.93
CA ASP A 10 12.19 -8.15 5.57
C ASP A 10 11.08 -9.18 5.28
N VAL A 11 10.80 -10.04 6.26
CA VAL A 11 9.71 -11.02 6.17
C VAL A 11 8.37 -10.31 6.07
N GLU A 12 8.08 -9.35 6.94
CA GLU A 12 6.86 -8.56 6.90
C GLU A 12 6.68 -7.90 5.52
N THR A 13 7.73 -7.22 5.04
CA THR A 13 7.75 -6.63 3.69
C THR A 13 7.48 -7.65 2.59
N ALA A 14 8.02 -8.86 2.70
CA ALA A 14 7.81 -9.91 1.72
C ALA A 14 6.37 -10.44 1.71
N PHE A 15 5.73 -10.54 2.87
CA PHE A 15 4.32 -10.94 2.98
C PHE A 15 3.35 -9.86 2.49
N GLU A 16 3.74 -8.58 2.52
CA GLU A 16 2.95 -7.49 1.94
C GLU A 16 2.99 -7.44 0.40
N ARG A 17 4.07 -7.95 -0.21
CA ARG A 17 4.27 -7.92 -1.67
C ARG A 17 3.54 -9.07 -2.35
N ASN A 18 2.52 -8.74 -3.14
CA ASN A 18 1.74 -9.74 -3.90
C ASN A 18 1.62 -9.38 -5.39
N SER A 19 2.66 -8.76 -5.96
CA SER A 19 2.70 -8.45 -7.38
C SER A 19 2.87 -9.74 -8.19
N PRO A 20 2.09 -9.96 -9.26
CA PRO A 20 2.31 -11.11 -10.16
C PRO A 20 3.75 -11.13 -10.68
N GLY A 21 4.36 -12.32 -10.70
CA GLY A 21 5.74 -12.51 -11.14
C GLY A 21 6.82 -12.09 -10.13
N LEU A 22 6.44 -11.63 -8.95
CA LEU A 22 7.35 -11.37 -7.84
C LEU A 22 7.28 -12.52 -6.84
N HIS A 23 8.43 -13.13 -6.55
CA HIS A 23 8.56 -14.23 -5.60
C HIS A 23 9.59 -13.87 -4.53
N SER A 24 9.23 -14.10 -3.26
CA SER A 24 10.12 -13.86 -2.12
C SER A 24 10.57 -15.19 -1.52
N TYR A 25 11.84 -15.29 -1.15
CA TYR A 25 12.45 -16.47 -0.55
C TYR A 25 13.24 -16.06 0.69
N ILE A 26 13.09 -16.78 1.80
CA ILE A 26 13.92 -16.62 3.00
C ILE A 26 15.01 -17.70 3.02
N ASP A 27 16.26 -17.29 3.20
CA ASP A 27 17.37 -18.18 3.53
C ASP A 27 17.24 -18.62 4.99
N ARG A 28 17.15 -19.93 5.23
CA ARG A 28 16.88 -20.48 6.55
C ARG A 28 17.99 -20.20 7.56
N ASN A 29 19.21 -20.07 7.08
CA ASN A 29 20.41 -19.98 7.91
C ASN A 29 20.75 -18.52 8.23
N SER A 30 20.61 -17.63 7.27
CA SER A 30 20.95 -16.21 7.45
C SER A 30 19.75 -15.34 7.82
N GLY A 31 18.53 -15.76 7.48
CA GLY A 31 17.33 -14.94 7.57
C GLY A 31 17.22 -13.87 6.47
N GLU A 32 18.14 -13.87 5.50
CA GLU A 32 18.10 -12.98 4.32
C GLU A 32 16.88 -13.30 3.46
N VAL A 33 16.12 -12.26 3.08
CA VAL A 33 15.00 -12.40 2.16
C VAL A 33 15.41 -11.95 0.76
N LEU A 34 15.40 -12.88 -0.18
CA LEU A 34 15.64 -12.65 -1.60
C LEU A 34 14.31 -12.44 -2.32
N VAL A 35 14.21 -11.31 -3.03
CA VAL A 35 13.10 -11.04 -3.94
C VAL A 35 13.59 -11.24 -5.37
N VAL A 36 12.86 -12.07 -6.11
CA VAL A 36 13.10 -12.40 -7.52
C VAL A 36 11.88 -12.00 -8.33
N VAL A 37 12.11 -11.21 -9.39
CA VAL A 37 11.08 -10.87 -10.37
C VAL A 37 11.29 -11.71 -11.62
N ASP A 38 10.25 -12.38 -12.11
CA ASP A 38 10.33 -13.24 -13.29
C ASP A 38 10.83 -12.44 -14.52
N GLY A 39 11.85 -12.97 -15.22
CA GLY A 39 12.44 -12.35 -16.41
C GLY A 39 13.40 -11.19 -16.16
N SER A 40 13.61 -10.76 -14.91
CA SER A 40 14.60 -9.73 -14.56
C SER A 40 16.04 -10.25 -14.66
N ALA A 41 16.89 -9.61 -15.46
CA ALA A 41 18.31 -9.97 -15.57
C ALA A 41 19.08 -9.72 -14.27
N ASP A 42 18.71 -8.67 -13.52
CA ASP A 42 19.33 -8.29 -12.25
C ASP A 42 19.15 -9.34 -11.15
N ASP A 43 18.14 -10.21 -11.29
CA ASP A 43 17.82 -11.26 -10.32
C ASP A 43 18.44 -12.62 -10.67
N GLU A 44 19.22 -12.72 -11.75
CA GLU A 44 19.80 -14.00 -12.21
C GLU A 44 20.74 -14.61 -11.17
N ASP A 45 21.52 -13.77 -10.48
CA ASP A 45 22.40 -14.21 -9.40
C ASP A 45 21.61 -14.78 -8.21
N LYS A 46 20.47 -14.17 -7.87
CA LYS A 46 19.58 -14.65 -6.81
C LYS A 46 18.96 -15.99 -7.21
N ARG A 47 18.47 -16.13 -8.44
CA ARG A 47 17.93 -17.40 -8.97
C ARG A 47 18.97 -18.50 -8.93
N ARG A 48 20.20 -18.22 -9.37
CA ARG A 48 21.31 -19.18 -9.32
C ARG A 48 21.64 -19.60 -7.88
N ARG A 49 21.62 -18.66 -6.93
CA ARG A 49 21.87 -18.94 -5.51
C ARG A 49 20.79 -19.85 -4.91
N ILE A 50 19.52 -19.60 -5.23
CA ILE A 50 18.38 -20.47 -4.83
C ILE A 50 18.50 -21.85 -5.47
N ALA A 51 18.75 -21.91 -6.78
CA ALA A 51 18.86 -23.17 -7.53
C ALA A 51 20.03 -24.05 -7.08
N LYS A 52 21.12 -23.45 -6.59
CA LYS A 52 22.30 -24.18 -6.10
C LYS A 52 22.03 -24.91 -4.78
N LYS A 53 21.16 -24.36 -3.91
CA LYS A 53 20.84 -24.92 -2.59
C LYS A 53 19.36 -24.74 -2.26
N PRO A 54 18.43 -25.40 -2.98
CA PRO A 54 16.99 -25.17 -2.81
C PRO A 54 16.47 -25.54 -1.42
N SER A 55 17.15 -26.45 -0.70
CA SER A 55 16.81 -26.82 0.68
C SER A 55 16.99 -25.67 1.68
N ASP A 56 17.95 -24.79 1.41
CA ASP A 56 18.32 -23.69 2.31
C ASP A 56 17.36 -22.50 2.15
N PHE A 57 16.56 -22.47 1.09
CA PHE A 57 15.61 -21.41 0.82
C PHE A 57 14.17 -21.88 1.00
N VAL A 58 13.35 -20.99 1.54
CA VAL A 58 11.92 -21.20 1.68
C VAL A 58 11.19 -20.10 0.94
N ARG A 59 10.31 -20.47 0.01
CA ARG A 59 9.43 -19.50 -0.65
C ARG A 59 8.39 -18.98 0.33
N ILE A 60 8.30 -17.66 0.46
CA ILE A 60 7.28 -16.98 1.26
C ILE A 60 5.98 -16.93 0.47
N ASP A 61 4.87 -17.33 1.12
CA ASP A 61 3.54 -17.29 0.53
C ASP A 61 2.76 -16.08 1.09
N PRO A 62 2.78 -14.91 0.41
CA PRO A 62 2.08 -13.73 0.87
C PRO A 62 0.57 -13.97 0.92
N ALA A 63 -0.14 -13.19 1.74
CA ALA A 63 -1.60 -13.23 1.77
C ALA A 63 -2.16 -12.94 0.37
N SER A 64 -2.96 -13.87 -0.17
CA SER A 64 -3.50 -13.76 -1.53
C SER A 64 -4.31 -12.47 -1.71
N SER A 65 -4.41 -11.93 -2.93
CA SER A 65 -5.21 -10.72 -3.17
C SER A 65 -6.68 -10.90 -2.78
N ARG A 66 -7.19 -12.14 -2.88
CA ARG A 66 -8.54 -12.51 -2.41
C ARG A 66 -8.66 -12.41 -0.89
N GLU A 67 -7.64 -12.86 -0.17
CA GLU A 67 -7.61 -12.80 1.30
C GLU A 67 -7.46 -11.36 1.78
N GLN A 68 -6.57 -10.58 1.18
CA GLN A 68 -6.45 -9.14 1.48
C GLN A 68 -7.73 -8.36 1.16
N TYR A 69 -8.48 -8.77 0.13
CA TYR A 69 -9.79 -8.20 -0.17
C TYR A 69 -10.81 -8.55 0.92
N ARG A 70 -10.83 -9.78 1.42
CA ARG A 70 -11.68 -10.17 2.57
C ARG A 70 -11.36 -9.36 3.83
N TRP A 71 -10.09 -9.02 4.04
CA TRP A 71 -9.72 -8.15 5.16
C TRP A 71 -10.35 -6.76 5.01
N MET A 72 -10.38 -6.20 3.79
CA MET A 72 -11.09 -4.95 3.50
C MET A 72 -12.59 -5.09 3.74
N GLU A 73 -13.22 -6.15 3.24
CA GLU A 73 -14.66 -6.42 3.49
C GLU A 73 -14.97 -6.45 4.99
N ARG A 74 -14.20 -7.23 5.75
CA ARG A 74 -14.39 -7.35 7.21
C ARG A 74 -14.19 -6.02 7.92
N PHE A 75 -13.17 -5.25 7.54
CA PHE A 75 -12.94 -3.93 8.12
C PHE A 75 -14.09 -2.96 7.80
N VAL A 76 -14.60 -2.94 6.56
CA VAL A 76 -15.71 -2.07 6.20
C VAL A 76 -16.97 -2.39 7.03
N ALA A 77 -17.19 -3.66 7.37
CA ALA A 77 -18.30 -4.05 8.24
C ALA A 77 -18.20 -3.47 9.67
N THR A 78 -16.99 -3.24 10.17
CA THR A 78 -16.76 -2.69 11.52
C THR A 78 -16.75 -1.17 11.58
N VAL A 79 -17.05 -0.48 10.48
CA VAL A 79 -17.16 0.99 10.44
C VAL A 79 -18.53 1.43 10.95
N ASP A 80 -18.53 2.17 12.06
CA ASP A 80 -19.74 2.69 12.71
C ASP A 80 -20.34 3.90 11.96
N ASP A 81 -19.48 4.76 11.40
CA ASP A 81 -19.90 5.89 10.57
C ASP A 81 -20.55 5.36 9.27
N LYS A 82 -21.88 5.35 9.26
CA LYS A 82 -22.68 4.83 8.15
C LYS A 82 -22.36 5.53 6.80
N PRO A 83 -22.34 6.87 6.70
CA PRO A 83 -21.87 7.56 5.49
C PRO A 83 -20.49 7.10 4.98
N LEU A 84 -19.53 6.91 5.89
CA LEU A 84 -18.20 6.40 5.51
C LEU A 84 -18.26 4.93 5.07
N ARG A 85 -18.96 4.09 5.82
CA ARG A 85 -19.15 2.68 5.48
C ARG A 85 -19.74 2.52 4.09
N ASP A 86 -20.78 3.28 3.76
CA ASP A 86 -21.42 3.25 2.44
C ASP A 86 -20.43 3.68 1.34
N ARG A 87 -19.62 4.72 1.58
CA ARG A 87 -18.54 5.11 0.65
C ARG A 87 -17.50 4.02 0.45
N LEU A 88 -17.10 3.34 1.52
CA LEU A 88 -16.12 2.26 1.44
C LEU A 88 -16.69 1.04 0.70
N LEU A 89 -17.95 0.68 0.93
CA LEU A 89 -18.65 -0.39 0.21
C LEU A 89 -18.63 -0.17 -1.30
N ILE A 90 -18.85 1.07 -1.74
CA ILE A 90 -18.77 1.45 -3.16
C ILE A 90 -17.32 1.40 -3.63
N ALA A 91 -16.38 1.87 -2.81
CA ALA A 91 -14.97 1.95 -3.16
C ALA A 91 -14.34 0.58 -3.40
N ILE A 92 -14.72 -0.43 -2.61
CA ILE A 92 -14.18 -1.79 -2.72
C ILE A 92 -14.78 -2.57 -3.89
N ASP A 93 -15.84 -2.09 -4.54
CA ASP A 93 -16.47 -2.83 -5.64
C ASP A 93 -15.68 -2.72 -6.95
N GLY A 94 -15.40 -3.85 -7.61
CA GLY A 94 -14.78 -3.92 -8.95
C GLY A 94 -13.28 -3.58 -9.04
N LYS A 95 -12.78 -3.45 -10.29
CA LYS A 95 -11.35 -3.24 -10.59
C LYS A 95 -10.83 -1.97 -9.92
N GLY A 96 -9.69 -2.05 -9.22
CA GLY A 96 -9.07 -0.92 -8.53
C GLY A 96 -9.55 -0.69 -7.10
N ALA A 97 -10.29 -1.65 -6.52
CA ALA A 97 -10.81 -1.63 -5.15
C ALA A 97 -9.80 -1.17 -4.09
N PHE A 98 -8.62 -1.81 -4.04
CA PHE A 98 -7.56 -1.50 -3.08
C PHE A 98 -7.13 -0.04 -3.11
N ARG A 99 -7.07 0.56 -4.30
CA ARG A 99 -6.67 1.95 -4.48
C ARG A 99 -7.77 2.89 -3.98
N ARG A 100 -9.00 2.73 -4.49
CA ARG A 100 -10.13 3.58 -4.07
C ARG A 100 -10.41 3.49 -2.58
N PHE A 101 -10.32 2.30 -2.00
CA PHE A 101 -10.45 2.12 -0.56
C PHE A 101 -9.45 2.97 0.23
N LYS A 102 -8.17 2.91 -0.16
CA LYS A 102 -7.12 3.75 0.45
C LYS A 102 -7.37 5.24 0.20
N ASP A 103 -7.82 5.60 -1.00
CA ASP A 103 -8.11 6.98 -1.38
C ASP A 103 -9.24 7.56 -0.51
N VAL A 104 -10.31 6.80 -0.25
CA VAL A 104 -11.39 7.21 0.68
C VAL A 104 -10.82 7.45 2.08
N LEU A 105 -9.99 6.52 2.59
CA LEU A 105 -9.39 6.64 3.92
C LEU A 105 -8.45 7.85 4.07
N LEU A 106 -7.93 8.45 2.99
CA LEU A 106 -7.10 9.67 3.10
C LEU A 106 -7.87 10.83 3.73
N SER A 107 -9.19 10.90 3.55
CA SER A 107 -10.04 11.92 4.16
C SER A 107 -10.47 11.58 5.60
N PHE A 108 -10.13 10.40 6.12
CA PHE A 108 -10.56 9.92 7.44
C PHE A 108 -9.33 9.37 8.22
N PRO A 109 -8.49 10.26 8.80
CA PRO A 109 -7.22 9.84 9.41
C PRO A 109 -7.34 8.81 10.53
N ALA A 110 -8.37 8.92 11.39
CA ALA A 110 -8.62 7.97 12.47
C ALA A 110 -8.96 6.56 11.95
N GLU A 111 -9.85 6.47 10.96
CA GLU A 111 -10.24 5.21 10.32
C GLU A 111 -9.10 4.62 9.48
N ARG A 112 -8.27 5.48 8.89
CA ARG A 112 -7.05 5.07 8.21
C ARG A 112 -6.06 4.41 9.17
N GLU A 113 -5.83 5.00 10.34
CA GLU A 113 -4.99 4.41 11.39
C GLU A 113 -5.58 3.08 11.88
N ARG A 114 -6.90 3.04 12.12
CA ARG A 114 -7.62 1.82 12.51
C ARG A 114 -7.46 0.70 11.48
N TRP A 115 -7.57 1.03 10.18
CA TRP A 115 -7.33 0.09 9.10
C TRP A 115 -5.91 -0.48 9.11
N PHE A 116 -4.88 0.36 9.33
CA PHE A 116 -3.50 -0.13 9.35
C PHE A 116 -3.24 -1.08 10.51
N ASN A 117 -3.73 -0.76 11.71
CA ASN A 117 -3.59 -1.64 12.86
C ASN A 117 -4.34 -2.96 12.62
N TYR A 118 -5.59 -2.89 12.15
CA TYR A 118 -6.39 -4.06 11.81
C TYR A 118 -5.72 -4.97 10.75
N ARG A 119 -5.16 -4.37 9.69
CA ARG A 119 -4.43 -5.11 8.65
C ARG A 119 -3.12 -5.69 9.17
N ALA A 120 -2.38 -4.97 10.02
CA ALA A 120 -1.14 -5.45 10.62
C ALA A 120 -1.40 -6.69 11.49
N ASP A 121 -2.44 -6.67 12.33
CA ASP A 121 -2.79 -7.81 13.17
C ASP A 121 -3.12 -9.07 12.33
N LEU A 122 -3.90 -8.90 11.25
CA LEU A 122 -4.21 -9.99 10.32
C LEU A 122 -2.98 -10.50 9.56
N LEU A 123 -2.08 -9.60 9.17
CA LEU A 123 -0.83 -9.95 8.51
C LEU A 123 0.08 -10.74 9.46
N HIS A 124 0.25 -10.27 10.69
CA HIS A 124 1.05 -10.93 11.72
C HIS A 124 0.49 -12.29 12.08
N HIS A 125 -0.83 -12.41 12.19
CA HIS A 125 -1.50 -13.70 12.36
C HIS A 125 -1.23 -14.63 11.17
N HIS A 126 -1.35 -14.14 9.93
CA HIS A 126 -1.04 -14.92 8.72
C HIS A 126 0.41 -15.41 8.69
N ILE A 127 1.37 -14.55 9.07
CA ILE A 127 2.79 -14.91 9.16
C ILE A 127 3.01 -16.01 10.20
N ASN A 128 2.43 -15.88 11.39
CA ASN A 128 2.52 -16.90 12.44
C ASN A 128 1.99 -18.25 11.95
N ARG A 129 0.78 -18.26 11.35
CA ARG A 129 0.16 -19.48 10.80
C ARG A 129 0.97 -20.10 9.67
N TRP A 130 1.65 -19.29 8.86
CA TRP A 130 2.51 -19.78 7.80
C TRP A 130 3.74 -20.52 8.35
N PHE A 131 4.41 -19.99 9.38
CA PHE A 131 5.52 -20.71 10.03
C PHE A 131 5.04 -21.99 10.72
N GLU A 132 3.91 -21.93 11.43
CA GLU A 132 3.32 -23.09 12.12
C GLU A 132 2.94 -24.22 11.16
N ALA A 133 2.27 -23.91 10.04
CA ALA A 133 1.85 -24.89 9.05
C ALA A 133 3.03 -25.63 8.41
N ARG A 134 4.21 -25.01 8.42
CA ARG A 134 5.46 -25.58 7.92
C ARG A 134 6.23 -26.36 8.99
N GLY A 135 5.88 -26.17 10.26
CA GLY A 135 6.62 -26.71 11.40
C GLY A 135 8.01 -26.10 11.57
N ASP A 136 8.23 -24.90 11.04
CA ASP A 136 9.48 -24.15 11.18
C ASP A 136 9.38 -23.24 12.44
N THR A 137 10.41 -23.22 13.28
CA THR A 137 10.45 -22.37 14.49
C THR A 137 11.28 -21.11 14.21
N PRO A 138 10.67 -19.91 14.12
CA PRO A 138 11.41 -18.69 13.83
C PRO A 138 12.29 -18.24 15.01
N ALA A 139 13.50 -17.79 14.69
CA ALA A 139 14.45 -17.21 15.64
C ALA A 139 15.04 -15.89 15.05
N PRO A 140 14.95 -14.74 15.75
CA PRO A 140 14.27 -14.54 17.04
C PRO A 140 12.75 -14.71 16.94
N GLN A 141 12.08 -14.85 18.08
CA GLN A 141 10.62 -14.90 18.17
C GLN A 141 9.98 -13.65 17.53
N PRO A 142 8.74 -13.74 16.98
CA PRO A 142 8.08 -12.61 16.37
C PRO A 142 7.90 -11.46 17.36
N PRO A 143 8.21 -10.21 16.96
CA PRO A 143 8.15 -9.06 17.86
C PRO A 143 6.71 -8.68 18.25
N TRP A 144 5.72 -9.22 17.54
CA TRP A 144 4.28 -9.09 17.82
C TRP A 144 3.72 -10.25 18.67
N GLY A 145 4.50 -11.30 18.95
CA GLY A 145 4.04 -12.45 19.74
C GLY A 145 2.93 -13.26 19.06
N ASP A 146 2.04 -13.85 19.86
CA ASP A 146 0.86 -14.55 19.37
C ASP A 146 -0.30 -13.56 19.19
N VAL A 147 -0.51 -13.13 17.93
CA VAL A 147 -1.58 -12.20 17.58
C VAL A 147 -2.84 -13.01 17.26
N GLN A 148 -3.91 -12.71 18.00
CA GLN A 148 -5.24 -13.20 17.67
C GLN A 148 -5.87 -12.32 16.59
N PRO A 149 -6.45 -12.91 15.54
CA PRO A 149 -7.08 -12.13 14.50
C PRO A 149 -8.27 -11.38 15.12
N PRO A 150 -8.53 -10.11 14.72
CA PRO A 150 -9.72 -9.41 15.15
C PRO A 150 -10.98 -10.27 14.93
N PRO A 151 -11.98 -10.20 15.84
CA PRO A 151 -13.19 -11.00 15.71
C PRO A 151 -13.85 -10.72 14.35
N GLU A 152 -14.44 -11.77 13.76
CA GLU A 152 -15.22 -11.56 12.55
C GLU A 152 -16.48 -10.75 12.91
N PRO A 153 -16.83 -9.74 12.10
CA PRO A 153 -18.06 -8.99 12.32
C PRO A 153 -19.27 -9.94 12.31
N GLU A 154 -20.17 -9.80 13.30
CA GLU A 154 -21.34 -10.68 13.48
C GLU A 154 -22.26 -10.69 12.27
N GLU A 155 -22.37 -9.55 11.59
CA GLU A 155 -23.08 -9.43 10.32
C GLU A 155 -22.06 -9.39 9.17
N PRO A 156 -22.02 -10.44 8.32
CA PRO A 156 -21.28 -10.38 7.07
C PRO A 156 -21.79 -9.18 6.27
N LEU A 157 -20.89 -8.44 5.62
CA LEU A 157 -21.31 -7.46 4.63
C LEU A 157 -22.31 -8.13 3.67
N PRO A 158 -23.40 -7.45 3.28
CA PRO A 158 -24.29 -7.97 2.25
C PRO A 158 -23.44 -8.25 1.02
N ARG A 159 -23.13 -9.53 0.80
CA ARG A 159 -22.33 -9.95 -0.35
C ARG A 159 -23.10 -9.48 -1.57
N ALA A 160 -22.39 -8.86 -2.51
CA ALA A 160 -22.88 -8.76 -3.88
C ALA A 160 -23.43 -10.14 -4.25
N THR A 161 -24.73 -10.21 -4.52
CA THR A 161 -25.41 -11.47 -4.79
C THR A 161 -24.64 -12.23 -5.87
N SER A 162 -24.78 -13.56 -5.91
CA SER A 162 -24.24 -14.42 -6.98
C SER A 162 -24.62 -13.99 -8.41
N ASN A 163 -25.49 -12.99 -8.55
CA ASN A 163 -25.90 -12.35 -9.79
C ASN A 163 -24.92 -11.27 -10.27
N GLY A 164 -23.79 -11.05 -9.58
CA GLY A 164 -22.73 -10.13 -10.02
C GLY A 164 -23.11 -8.65 -9.92
N GLU A 165 -24.09 -8.32 -9.07
CA GLU A 165 -24.54 -6.94 -8.87
C GLU A 165 -23.98 -6.41 -7.54
N GLY A 166 -22.87 -5.68 -7.64
CA GLY A 166 -22.26 -5.01 -6.50
C GLY A 166 -22.96 -3.69 -6.14
N PRO A 167 -22.63 -3.09 -4.98
CA PRO A 167 -23.16 -1.78 -4.57
C PRO A 167 -22.97 -0.69 -5.64
N ALA A 168 -21.86 -0.72 -6.39
CA ALA A 168 -21.64 0.24 -7.46
C ALA A 168 -22.51 -0.06 -8.70
N ASP A 169 -22.86 -1.32 -8.95
CA ASP A 169 -23.80 -1.68 -10.03
C ASP A 169 -25.21 -1.20 -9.72
N VAL A 170 -25.66 -1.34 -8.47
CA VAL A 170 -26.96 -0.81 -8.00
C VAL A 170 -26.99 0.71 -8.18
N LEU A 171 -25.95 1.43 -7.76
CA LEU A 171 -25.85 2.87 -7.97
C LEU A 171 -25.83 3.23 -9.45
N ARG A 172 -25.12 2.47 -10.29
CA ARG A 172 -25.11 2.70 -11.74
C ARG A 172 -26.50 2.53 -12.35
N LYS A 173 -27.29 1.54 -11.89
CA LYS A 173 -28.69 1.38 -12.32
C LYS A 173 -29.55 2.56 -11.85
N GLN A 174 -29.41 2.99 -10.60
CA GLN A 174 -30.13 4.15 -10.07
C GLN A 174 -29.81 5.44 -10.86
N ILE A 175 -28.53 5.69 -11.16
CA ILE A 175 -28.10 6.84 -11.97
C ILE A 175 -28.70 6.77 -13.39
N LYS A 176 -28.67 5.59 -14.03
CA LYS A 176 -29.30 5.40 -15.35
C LYS A 176 -30.80 5.69 -15.32
N ALA A 177 -31.51 5.16 -14.32
CA ALA A 177 -32.94 5.41 -14.15
C ALA A 177 -33.27 6.90 -13.94
N LEU A 178 -32.40 7.65 -13.22
CA LEU A 178 -32.56 9.10 -13.08
C LEU A 178 -32.36 9.84 -14.41
N ILE A 179 -31.39 9.41 -15.23
CA ILE A 179 -31.14 9.97 -16.57
C ILE A 179 -32.35 9.77 -17.47
N ASP A 180 -33.02 8.62 -17.39
CA ASP A 180 -34.17 8.31 -18.24
C ASP A 180 -35.41 9.18 -17.95
N VAL A 181 -35.54 9.73 -16.73
CA VAL A 181 -36.67 10.58 -16.32
C VAL A 181 -36.35 12.08 -16.27
N LEU A 182 -35.11 12.46 -16.57
CA LEU A 182 -34.64 13.85 -16.55
C LEU A 182 -35.29 14.67 -17.69
N PRO A 183 -35.82 15.88 -17.44
CA PRO A 183 -36.33 16.76 -18.49
C PRO A 183 -35.24 17.11 -19.51
N ALA A 184 -35.63 17.28 -20.78
CA ALA A 184 -34.68 17.55 -21.87
C ALA A 184 -33.78 18.78 -21.61
N GLY A 185 -34.29 19.80 -20.92
CA GLY A 185 -33.51 21.00 -20.55
C GLY A 185 -32.38 20.74 -19.57
N GLU A 186 -32.47 19.69 -18.74
CA GLU A 186 -31.48 19.35 -17.72
C GLU A 186 -30.41 18.35 -18.20
N LEU A 187 -30.62 17.72 -19.36
CA LEU A 187 -29.70 16.71 -19.89
C LEU A 187 -28.30 17.27 -20.18
N HIS A 188 -28.21 18.53 -20.59
CA HIS A 188 -26.91 19.17 -20.81
C HIS A 188 -26.15 19.35 -19.48
N SER A 189 -26.82 19.86 -18.44
CA SER A 189 -26.25 20.01 -17.10
C SER A 189 -25.81 18.67 -16.51
N ALA A 190 -26.65 17.64 -16.63
CA ALA A 190 -26.33 16.29 -16.19
C ALA A 190 -25.08 15.74 -16.90
N ARG A 191 -24.98 15.93 -18.23
CA ARG A 191 -23.80 15.54 -19.00
C ARG A 191 -22.54 16.24 -18.50
N VAL A 192 -22.56 17.57 -18.35
CA VAL A 192 -21.40 18.34 -17.88
C VAL A 192 -20.97 17.90 -16.48
N PHE A 193 -21.91 17.66 -15.58
CA PHE A 193 -21.62 17.19 -14.23
C PHE A 193 -20.99 15.79 -14.21
N LEU A 194 -21.50 14.85 -15.01
CA LEU A 194 -20.93 13.50 -15.13
C LEU A 194 -19.55 13.52 -15.80
N GLU A 195 -19.34 14.38 -16.80
CA GLU A 195 -18.01 14.61 -17.41
C GLU A 195 -17.03 15.18 -16.39
N TYR A 196 -17.45 16.17 -15.58
CA TYR A 196 -16.65 16.70 -14.48
C TYR A 196 -16.29 15.61 -13.46
N LEU A 197 -17.24 14.78 -13.04
CA LEU A 197 -16.97 13.68 -12.09
C LEU A 197 -15.98 12.65 -12.66
N ARG A 198 -16.10 12.32 -13.95
CA ARG A 198 -15.14 11.44 -14.66
C ARG A 198 -13.73 12.03 -14.64
N ASP A 199 -13.61 13.32 -14.93
CA ASP A 199 -12.32 14.00 -15.06
C ASP A 199 -11.70 14.29 -13.68
N ARG A 200 -12.51 14.63 -12.67
CA ARG A 200 -12.09 14.74 -11.26
C ARG A 200 -11.60 13.42 -10.70
N GLY A 201 -12.35 12.34 -10.95
CA GLY A 201 -11.92 10.99 -10.59
C GLY A 201 -10.55 10.66 -11.18
N SER A 202 -10.24 11.15 -12.39
CA SER A 202 -8.93 10.96 -13.03
C SER A 202 -7.84 11.89 -12.48
N ALA A 203 -8.19 13.12 -12.10
CA ALA A 203 -7.26 14.13 -11.58
C ALA A 203 -6.80 13.86 -10.14
N GLU A 204 -7.70 13.46 -9.23
CA GLU A 204 -7.32 13.07 -7.86
C GLU A 204 -6.44 11.80 -7.87
N LEU A 205 -6.66 10.88 -8.83
CA LEU A 205 -5.79 9.72 -9.03
C LEU A 205 -4.37 10.11 -9.48
N ASN A 206 -4.21 11.20 -10.23
CA ASN A 206 -2.88 11.67 -10.66
C ASN A 206 -2.21 12.63 -9.65
N GLY A 207 -2.97 13.46 -8.93
CA GLY A 207 -2.44 14.36 -7.90
C GLY A 207 -1.81 13.62 -6.70
N ALA A 208 -2.35 12.45 -6.35
CA ALA A 208 -1.80 11.59 -5.29
C ALA A 208 -0.45 10.93 -5.64
N ARG A 209 0.03 11.01 -6.89
CA ARG A 209 1.39 10.55 -7.26
C ARG A 209 2.48 11.54 -6.86
N GLY A 210 2.16 12.81 -6.63
CA GLY A 210 3.14 13.88 -6.43
C GLY A 210 3.62 14.11 -4.99
N LYS A 211 3.08 13.41 -3.99
CA LYS A 211 3.41 13.61 -2.56
C LYS A 211 3.44 12.32 -1.73
N ILE A 212 3.96 11.23 -2.30
CA ILE A 212 4.27 10.03 -1.51
C ILE A 212 5.78 9.82 -1.58
N ASP A 213 6.48 10.39 -0.60
CA ASP A 213 7.85 9.95 -0.32
C ASP A 213 7.78 8.57 0.36
N LEU A 214 7.99 7.53 -0.44
CA LEU A 214 8.01 6.13 -0.02
C LEU A 214 9.26 5.76 0.81
N ARG A 215 10.15 6.72 1.12
CA ARG A 215 11.40 6.49 1.87
C ARG A 215 11.32 6.82 3.36
N ARG A 216 10.16 7.16 3.91
CA ARG A 216 10.04 7.42 5.35
C ARG A 216 9.77 6.11 6.11
N PRO A 217 10.74 5.55 6.87
CA PRO A 217 10.47 4.41 7.73
C PRO A 217 9.48 4.81 8.83
N PHE A 218 8.46 3.97 9.02
CA PHE A 218 7.49 4.10 10.10
C PHE A 218 8.23 4.06 11.45
N ARG A 219 8.26 5.18 12.18
CA ARG A 219 8.69 5.15 13.58
C ARG A 219 7.64 4.39 14.40
N ARG A 220 8.04 3.28 15.00
CA ARG A 220 7.27 2.59 16.05
C ARG A 220 7.03 3.56 17.22
N ARG A 221 5.80 3.56 17.74
CA ARG A 221 5.49 4.05 19.09
C ARG A 221 6.29 3.21 20.09
N ALA A 222 7.24 3.83 20.79
CA ALA A 222 7.74 3.30 22.06
C ALA A 222 6.83 3.81 23.18
N ALA A 223 6.37 2.90 24.02
CA ALA A 223 5.72 3.25 25.29
C ALA A 223 6.72 3.99 26.19
N GLY A 224 6.20 4.94 26.97
CA GLY A 224 6.95 6.07 27.50
C GLY A 224 7.93 5.78 28.63
N SER A 225 8.82 6.75 28.82
CA SER A 225 9.30 7.20 30.13
C SER A 225 9.49 8.72 30.05
N HIS A 226 8.69 9.42 30.83
CA HIS A 226 8.78 10.85 31.07
C HIS A 226 9.85 11.08 32.13
N THR A 227 10.82 11.95 31.86
CA THR A 227 11.45 12.81 32.88
C THR A 227 12.06 14.02 32.18
N GLU A 228 11.80 15.16 32.80
CA GLU A 228 12.16 16.53 32.44
C GLU A 228 13.68 16.76 32.43
N ASP A 229 14.18 17.69 31.60
CA ASP A 229 14.64 19.03 32.04
C ASP A 229 15.55 19.74 31.01
N ASP A 230 15.49 21.07 31.11
CA ASP A 230 16.43 22.12 30.69
C ASP A 230 16.49 22.64 29.24
N ASP A 231 15.73 23.73 29.02
CA ASP A 231 16.20 25.11 28.80
C ASP A 231 17.48 25.38 27.98
N ARG A 232 17.29 26.27 26.98
CA ARG A 232 18.12 27.42 26.49
C ARG A 232 18.07 27.46 24.96
N ASP A 233 17.36 28.40 24.32
CA ASP A 233 17.62 29.84 24.14
C ASP A 233 18.86 30.12 23.25
N ASP A 234 18.79 31.23 22.50
CA ASP A 234 19.64 31.71 21.38
C ASP A 234 19.11 31.34 19.98
N ARG A 235 18.34 32.17 19.25
CA ARG A 235 18.53 33.55 18.76
C ARG A 235 19.73 33.76 17.82
N ASP A 236 19.32 34.21 16.62
CA ASP A 236 19.90 35.23 15.76
C ASP A 236 21.15 34.96 14.91
N ASP A 237 21.06 35.54 13.70
CA ASP A 237 22.11 36.00 12.79
C ASP A 237 22.86 34.95 11.95
N ASP A 238 23.21 35.16 10.68
CA ASP A 238 23.23 36.39 9.87
C ASP A 238 23.30 36.01 8.37
N ASP A 239 22.86 36.96 7.55
CA ASP A 239 23.12 37.07 6.11
C ASP A 239 24.61 36.90 5.77
N HIS A 240 24.93 36.33 4.60
CA HIS A 240 26.03 36.82 3.77
C HIS A 240 25.85 36.44 2.29
N ASP A 241 25.43 37.43 1.52
CA ASP A 241 25.74 37.59 0.10
C ASP A 241 27.26 37.54 -0.14
N HIS A 242 27.69 36.84 -1.17
CA HIS A 242 28.90 37.21 -1.93
C HIS A 242 28.74 36.78 -3.40
N ASP A 243 28.37 37.78 -4.22
CA ASP A 243 28.64 37.83 -5.64
C ASP A 243 30.15 37.76 -5.91
N HIS A 244 30.57 36.88 -6.83
CA HIS A 244 31.73 37.16 -7.68
C HIS A 244 31.53 36.55 -9.06
N ASP A 245 31.16 37.43 -9.99
CA ASP A 245 31.40 37.32 -11.43
C ASP A 245 32.89 37.07 -11.69
N HIS A 246 33.22 36.13 -12.59
CA HIS A 246 34.34 36.33 -13.51
C HIS A 246 34.11 35.66 -14.88
N HIS A 247 34.42 36.48 -15.88
CA HIS A 247 34.28 36.34 -17.32
C HIS A 247 34.87 35.07 -17.96
N ASP A 248 34.07 34.52 -18.88
CA ASP A 248 34.33 34.35 -20.33
C ASP A 248 35.77 34.12 -20.82
N SER A 249 35.94 33.00 -21.55
CA SER A 249 36.64 33.03 -22.85
C SER A 249 36.23 31.81 -23.68
N SER A 250 35.19 32.02 -24.49
CA SER A 250 34.93 31.21 -25.69
C SER A 250 36.06 31.37 -26.71
N THR A 251 36.63 30.25 -27.18
CA THR A 251 37.39 30.22 -28.44
C THR A 251 36.67 29.31 -29.42
N HIS A 252 35.89 29.94 -30.30
CA HIS A 252 35.32 29.35 -31.50
C HIS A 252 36.27 29.63 -32.66
N ALA A 253 36.76 28.59 -33.33
CA ALA A 253 37.45 28.72 -34.62
C ALA A 253 36.85 27.69 -35.58
N GLN A 254 35.87 28.14 -36.35
CA GLN A 254 35.46 27.56 -37.62
C GLN A 254 36.06 28.39 -38.75
N ASN A 255 36.76 27.74 -39.67
CA ASN A 255 36.81 28.02 -41.12
C ASN A 255 37.94 27.17 -41.74
N ALA A 256 37.88 26.63 -42.95
CA ALA A 256 36.89 26.71 -44.03
C ALA A 256 37.15 25.50 -44.96
N ALA A 257 36.08 24.91 -45.48
CA ALA A 257 35.69 24.94 -46.90
C ALA A 257 36.44 23.97 -47.84
N SER A 258 35.65 23.05 -48.39
CA SER A 258 35.87 22.48 -49.72
C SER A 258 34.95 23.23 -50.68
N GLY A 259 35.49 23.73 -51.80
CA GLY A 259 34.71 24.25 -52.93
C GLY A 259 34.28 25.70 -52.81
#